data_AF-A0A2D7Z8B5-F1
#
_entry.id   AF-A0A2D7Z8B5-F1
#
_cell.length_a   1.000
_cell.length_b   1.000
_cell.length_c   1.000
_cell.angle_alpha   90.00
_cell.angle_beta   90.00
_cell.angle_gamma   90.00
#
_symmetry.space_group_name_H-M   'P 1'
#
loop_
_entity.id
_entity.type
_entity.pdbx_description
1 polymer ?
#
loop_
_entity_poly.entity_id
_entity_poly.type
_entity_poly.pdbx_seq_one_letter_code
_entity_poly.pdbx_strand_id
1 'polypeptide(L)'
;MTDKEESGRCVECNSTDKVRGISHYECAGCGRLLDSLELDPGFTPQPLSQTFQTTSNKNGLGTTIGPSKDPKSERWRKSHDRATLERPLFVDLVIMEITRSCGNNRISADAADLVLRVNSAASISRVRRRMHGTAGMPPLESKSYRTRVYAAAALHIRRSDGQVNTAHRVSTDWGINHFDLVGAIRMMNSVLREISPNRGEDPTTMRIRGLNAESEVIRQFLNQIFPIPQAVLISETQIRILRDSGEPFYHGDEWNNGRFTNETPDKAAFMSTVEAMSQLGIPFSSVEELYGLHPVRGLQTRVKRSRKSLFD
;
A
#
# COMPACT_ATOMS: atom_id res chain seq x y z
N MET A 1 37.29 -3.97 -25.54
CA MET A 1 37.28 -4.48 -26.92
C MET A 1 36.04 -3.91 -27.57
N THR A 2 36.22 -3.27 -28.72
CA THR A 2 35.21 -2.46 -29.42
C THR A 2 34.15 -3.34 -30.06
N ASP A 3 32.91 -3.23 -29.57
CA ASP A 3 31.73 -3.74 -30.27
C ASP A 3 31.59 -2.97 -31.59
N LYS A 4 31.83 -3.65 -32.70
CA LYS A 4 31.37 -3.18 -34.00
C LYS A 4 29.88 -3.50 -34.07
N GLU A 5 29.05 -2.45 -34.12
CA GLU A 5 27.70 -2.56 -34.67
C GLU A 5 27.81 -3.08 -36.10
N GLU A 6 27.73 -4.41 -36.27
CA GLU A 6 27.52 -5.00 -37.57
C GLU A 6 26.13 -4.57 -38.03
N SER A 7 26.12 -3.59 -38.92
CA SER A 7 24.94 -3.12 -39.63
C SER A 7 24.11 -4.33 -40.05
N GLY A 8 22.87 -4.44 -39.58
CA GLY A 8 21.98 -5.59 -39.73
C GLY A 8 21.54 -5.90 -41.17
N ARG A 9 22.46 -5.81 -42.12
CA ARG A 9 22.36 -6.09 -43.54
C ARG A 9 22.89 -7.48 -43.81
N CYS A 10 22.22 -8.20 -44.71
CA CYS A 10 22.69 -9.50 -45.13
C CYS A 10 24.04 -9.38 -45.87
N VAL A 11 25.02 -10.18 -45.47
CA VAL A 11 26.38 -10.16 -46.05
C VAL A 11 26.39 -10.53 -47.54
N GLU A 12 25.39 -11.26 -48.03
CA GLU A 12 25.34 -11.74 -49.42
C GLU A 12 24.62 -10.81 -50.38
N CYS A 13 23.44 -10.31 -50.03
CA CYS A 13 22.63 -9.48 -50.93
C CYS A 13 22.48 -8.03 -50.45
N ASN A 14 23.14 -7.67 -49.35
CA ASN A 14 23.11 -6.36 -48.71
C ASN A 14 21.72 -5.83 -48.35
N SER A 15 20.71 -6.70 -48.37
CA SER A 15 19.33 -6.37 -48.01
C SER A 15 19.20 -6.22 -46.50
N THR A 16 18.42 -5.24 -46.08
CA THR A 16 18.03 -4.99 -44.69
C THR A 16 16.81 -5.79 -44.25
N ASP A 17 16.10 -6.39 -45.20
CA ASP A 17 14.79 -6.98 -44.93
C ASP A 17 14.97 -8.42 -44.43
N LYS A 18 14.47 -8.67 -43.23
CA LYS A 18 14.49 -9.98 -42.56
C LYS A 18 13.08 -10.54 -42.48
N VAL A 19 12.91 -11.82 -42.84
CA VAL A 19 11.67 -12.59 -42.73
C VAL A 19 11.83 -13.59 -41.60
N ARG A 20 10.77 -13.80 -40.81
CA ARG A 20 10.79 -14.76 -39.71
C ARG A 20 10.63 -16.19 -40.27
N GLY A 21 11.70 -16.99 -40.19
CA GLY A 21 11.66 -18.42 -40.49
C GLY A 21 11.16 -19.25 -39.31
N ILE A 22 11.38 -20.57 -39.35
CA ILE A 22 10.93 -21.51 -38.29
C ILE A 22 11.89 -21.52 -37.09
N SER A 23 13.19 -21.36 -37.34
CA SER A 23 14.24 -21.41 -36.30
C SER A 23 15.17 -20.20 -36.31
N HIS A 24 15.27 -19.48 -37.43
CA HIS A 24 16.12 -18.29 -37.59
C HIS A 24 15.35 -17.20 -38.35
N TYR A 25 15.81 -15.96 -38.24
CA TYR A 25 15.46 -14.90 -39.19
C TYR A 25 16.22 -15.13 -40.50
N GLU A 26 15.52 -15.08 -41.61
CA GLU A 26 16.05 -15.28 -42.96
C GLU A 26 16.10 -13.94 -43.70
N CYS A 27 17.08 -13.73 -44.57
CA CYS A 27 17.09 -12.54 -45.41
C CYS A 27 16.04 -12.64 -46.53
N ALA A 28 15.19 -11.63 -46.67
CA ALA A 28 14.14 -11.58 -47.70
C ALA A 28 14.68 -11.64 -49.14
N GLY A 29 15.90 -11.17 -49.37
CA GLY A 29 16.50 -11.06 -50.70
C GLY A 29 17.22 -12.30 -51.21
N CYS A 30 17.83 -13.09 -50.32
CA CYS A 30 18.64 -14.26 -50.69
C CYS A 30 18.33 -15.54 -49.90
N GLY A 31 17.45 -15.48 -48.90
CA GLY A 31 17.07 -16.63 -48.07
C GLY A 31 18.13 -17.08 -47.08
N ARG A 32 19.26 -16.35 -46.94
CA ARG A 32 20.32 -16.71 -45.99
C ARG A 32 19.84 -16.56 -44.55
N LEU A 33 20.17 -17.56 -43.73
CA LEU A 33 19.94 -17.56 -42.28
C LEU A 33 20.81 -16.48 -41.63
N LEU A 34 20.17 -15.60 -40.87
CA LEU A 34 20.80 -14.52 -40.12
C LEU A 34 20.89 -14.94 -38.65
N ASP A 35 19.98 -14.44 -37.82
CA ASP A 35 19.99 -14.61 -36.38
C ASP A 35 19.05 -15.75 -35.97
N SER A 36 19.44 -16.56 -34.98
CA SER A 36 18.52 -17.56 -34.40
C SER A 36 17.34 -16.85 -33.74
N LEU A 37 16.13 -17.41 -33.89
CA LEU A 37 14.97 -16.89 -33.17
C LEU A 37 15.22 -17.01 -31.67
N GLU A 38 14.76 -16.01 -30.92
CA GLU A 38 14.68 -16.13 -29.47
C GLU A 38 13.87 -17.37 -29.11
N LEU A 39 14.44 -18.22 -28.24
CA LEU A 39 13.73 -19.38 -27.71
C LEU A 39 12.47 -18.86 -27.03
N ASP A 40 11.30 -19.35 -27.46
CA ASP A 40 10.05 -19.11 -26.74
C ASP A 40 10.27 -19.56 -25.29
N PRO A 41 10.15 -18.66 -24.29
CA PRO A 41 10.30 -19.03 -22.88
C PRO A 41 9.26 -20.07 -22.45
N GLY A 42 8.29 -20.39 -23.32
CA GLY A 42 7.26 -21.38 -23.09
C GLY A 42 6.19 -20.86 -22.15
N PHE A 43 5.09 -21.59 -22.07
CA PHE A 43 4.06 -21.34 -21.08
C PHE A 43 4.62 -21.66 -19.69
N THR A 44 5.03 -20.63 -18.94
CA THR A 44 5.24 -20.75 -17.51
C THR A 44 3.87 -20.71 -16.85
N PRO A 45 3.31 -21.83 -16.34
CA PRO A 45 2.06 -21.75 -15.61
C PRO A 45 2.26 -20.76 -14.47
N GLN A 46 1.41 -19.74 -14.41
CA GLN A 46 1.31 -18.91 -13.21
C GLN A 46 1.15 -19.89 -12.05
N PRO A 47 2.02 -19.85 -11.02
CA PRO A 47 1.94 -20.81 -9.94
C PRO A 47 0.53 -20.72 -9.34
N LEU A 48 -0.27 -21.77 -9.53
CA LEU A 48 -1.50 -21.96 -8.78
C LEU A 48 -1.07 -21.99 -7.32
N SER A 49 -1.50 -20.97 -6.58
CA SER A 49 -1.07 -20.65 -5.21
C SER A 49 0.24 -19.86 -5.13
N GLN A 50 0.16 -18.56 -5.44
CA GLN A 50 0.92 -17.57 -4.68
C GLN A 50 0.46 -17.62 -3.22
N THR A 51 1.08 -18.49 -2.43
CA THR A 51 1.01 -18.44 -0.98
C THR A 51 2.40 -18.75 -0.51
N PHE A 52 3.00 -17.75 0.15
CA PHE A 52 4.40 -17.74 0.57
C PHE A 52 5.38 -17.58 -0.59
N GLN A 53 5.40 -16.37 -1.18
CA GLN A 53 6.70 -15.87 -1.65
C GLN A 53 7.64 -15.96 -0.46
N THR A 54 8.61 -16.85 -0.61
CA THR A 54 9.69 -17.13 0.31
C THR A 54 10.39 -15.84 0.69
N THR A 55 10.01 -15.39 1.87
CA THR A 55 10.82 -14.64 2.81
C THR A 55 12.31 -14.73 2.53
N SER A 56 12.90 -13.61 2.15
CA SER A 56 14.33 -13.22 2.21
C SER A 56 15.43 -14.12 1.62
N ASN A 57 15.21 -15.40 1.31
CA ASN A 57 16.27 -16.29 0.85
C ASN A 57 16.10 -16.58 -0.64
N LYS A 58 16.38 -15.56 -1.48
CA LYS A 58 16.22 -15.62 -2.94
C LYS A 58 17.02 -16.75 -3.63
N ASN A 59 17.93 -17.40 -2.89
CA ASN A 59 18.82 -18.45 -3.39
C ASN A 59 18.65 -19.81 -2.68
N GLY A 60 17.62 -19.97 -1.84
CA GLY A 60 17.37 -21.23 -1.12
C GLY A 60 16.53 -22.19 -1.94
N LEU A 61 17.14 -23.24 -2.51
CA LEU A 61 16.42 -24.40 -3.01
C LEU A 61 16.08 -25.31 -1.82
N GLY A 62 14.80 -25.64 -1.64
CA GLY A 62 14.35 -26.51 -0.56
C GLY A 62 13.02 -27.18 -0.89
N THR A 63 12.80 -28.37 -0.32
CA THR A 63 11.55 -29.13 -0.44
C THR A 63 10.84 -29.19 0.91
N THR A 64 9.51 -29.26 0.88
CA THR A 64 8.70 -29.49 2.07
C THR A 64 8.29 -30.97 2.13
N ILE A 65 8.37 -31.58 3.32
CA ILE A 65 7.87 -32.94 3.53
C ILE A 65 6.42 -32.83 4.01
N GLY A 66 5.49 -33.37 3.21
CA GLY A 66 4.07 -33.38 3.55
C GLY A 66 3.74 -34.22 4.79
N PRO A 67 2.62 -33.97 5.47
CA PRO A 67 2.17 -34.78 6.60
C PRO A 67 1.90 -36.23 6.16
N SER A 68 2.33 -37.20 6.96
CA SER A 68 2.18 -38.63 6.68
C SER A 68 1.61 -39.39 7.89
N LYS A 69 0.87 -40.47 7.64
CA LYS A 69 0.37 -41.38 8.68
C LYS A 69 1.46 -42.34 9.19
N ASP A 70 2.54 -42.52 8.43
CA ASP A 70 3.67 -43.38 8.82
C ASP A 70 4.53 -42.70 9.90
N PRO A 71 4.74 -43.33 11.09
CA PRO A 71 5.56 -42.78 12.16
C PRO A 71 6.99 -42.45 11.76
N LYS A 72 7.59 -43.22 10.83
CA LYS A 72 8.97 -42.93 10.37
C LYS A 72 8.98 -41.67 9.52
N SER A 73 8.13 -41.59 8.50
CA SER A 73 7.97 -40.39 7.66
C SER A 73 7.64 -39.14 8.49
N GLU A 74 6.79 -39.27 9.52
CA GLU A 74 6.47 -38.17 10.43
C GLU A 74 7.66 -37.75 11.31
N ARG A 75 8.51 -38.70 11.72
CA ARG A 75 9.77 -38.39 12.41
C ARG A 75 10.76 -37.66 11.51
N TRP A 76 10.86 -38.07 10.25
CA TRP A 76 11.72 -37.43 9.25
C TRP A 76 11.22 -36.03 8.93
N ARG A 77 9.91 -35.84 8.78
CA ARG A 77 9.28 -34.51 8.66
C ARG A 77 9.65 -33.62 9.83
N LYS A 78 9.44 -34.07 11.08
CA LYS A 78 9.81 -33.28 12.27
C LYS A 78 11.30 -32.97 12.36
N SER A 79 12.16 -33.88 11.88
CA SER A 79 13.61 -33.67 11.86
C SER A 79 14.02 -32.68 10.77
N HIS A 80 13.44 -32.81 9.58
CA HIS A 80 13.58 -31.89 8.46
C HIS A 80 13.10 -30.51 8.87
N ASP A 81 11.87 -30.38 9.37
CA ASP A 81 11.28 -29.13 9.86
C ASP A 81 12.15 -28.45 10.90
N ARG A 82 12.83 -29.19 11.79
CA ARG A 82 13.77 -28.63 12.76
C ARG A 82 15.10 -28.21 12.13
N ALA A 83 15.62 -29.01 11.21
CA ALA A 83 16.89 -28.76 10.53
C ALA A 83 16.80 -27.59 9.54
N THR A 84 15.64 -27.46 8.87
CA THR A 84 15.32 -26.39 7.93
C THR A 84 14.51 -25.27 8.59
N LEU A 85 14.38 -25.25 9.92
CA LEU A 85 13.66 -24.21 10.64
C LEU A 85 14.43 -22.88 10.56
N GLU A 86 14.29 -22.16 9.45
CA GLU A 86 14.69 -20.76 9.41
C GLU A 86 13.69 -19.97 10.25
N ARG A 87 14.19 -19.38 11.34
CA ARG A 87 13.37 -18.46 12.15
C ARG A 87 12.97 -17.29 11.23
N PRO A 88 11.66 -17.05 11.02
CA PRO A 88 11.24 -16.00 10.10
C PRO A 88 11.81 -14.67 10.58
N LEU A 89 12.37 -13.90 9.65
CA LEU A 89 12.91 -12.60 9.97
C LEU A 89 11.77 -11.71 10.44
N PHE A 90 12.11 -10.66 11.18
CA PHE A 90 11.09 -9.73 11.66
C PHE A 90 10.30 -9.11 10.50
N VAL A 91 10.96 -8.85 9.37
CA VAL A 91 10.36 -8.30 8.14
C VAL A 91 9.33 -9.25 7.56
N ASP A 92 9.66 -10.54 7.53
CA ASP A 92 8.76 -11.59 7.05
C ASP A 92 7.48 -11.64 7.87
N LEU A 93 7.60 -11.48 9.19
CA LEU A 93 6.46 -11.41 10.09
C LEU A 93 5.62 -10.15 9.86
N VAL A 94 6.23 -9.01 9.53
CA VAL A 94 5.49 -7.80 9.15
C VAL A 94 4.70 -8.02 7.86
N ILE A 95 5.34 -8.60 6.84
CA ILE A 95 4.69 -8.91 5.55
C ILE A 95 3.53 -9.90 5.76
N MET A 96 3.75 -10.94 6.57
CA MET A 96 2.68 -11.89 6.93
C MET A 96 1.46 -11.21 7.57
N GLU A 97 1.65 -10.24 8.46
CA GLU A 97 0.53 -9.51 9.09
C GLU A 97 -0.22 -8.63 8.08
N ILE A 98 0.49 -8.02 7.12
CA ILE A 98 -0.12 -7.27 6.01
C ILE A 98 -0.98 -8.20 5.15
N THR A 99 -0.40 -9.31 4.69
CA THR A 99 -1.08 -10.27 3.82
C THR A 99 -2.28 -10.93 4.50
N ARG A 100 -2.15 -11.28 5.79
CA ARG A 100 -3.25 -11.86 6.56
C ARG A 100 -4.46 -10.91 6.67
N SER A 101 -4.22 -9.60 6.71
CA SER A 101 -5.29 -8.62 6.99
C SER A 101 -5.87 -7.98 5.74
N CYS A 102 -5.04 -7.74 4.74
CA CYS A 102 -5.45 -7.13 3.48
C CYS A 102 -5.75 -8.16 2.38
N GLY A 103 -5.38 -9.43 2.58
CA GLY A 103 -5.42 -10.46 1.53
C GLY A 103 -4.27 -10.32 0.53
N ASN A 104 -4.23 -11.21 -0.46
CA ASN A 104 -3.28 -11.16 -1.57
C ASN A 104 -3.78 -10.21 -2.67
N ASN A 105 -3.51 -8.92 -2.51
CA ASN A 105 -3.86 -7.90 -3.51
C ASN A 105 -2.71 -6.91 -3.74
N ARG A 106 -2.89 -6.05 -4.75
CA ARG A 106 -1.89 -5.03 -5.11
C ARG A 106 -1.50 -4.14 -3.93
N ILE A 107 -2.46 -3.77 -3.07
CA ILE A 107 -2.22 -2.96 -1.87
C ILE A 107 -1.25 -3.67 -0.91
N SER A 108 -1.49 -4.96 -0.66
CA SER A 108 -0.64 -5.79 0.20
C SER A 108 0.78 -5.94 -0.37
N ALA A 109 0.90 -6.09 -1.69
CA ALA A 109 2.17 -6.19 -2.39
C ALA A 109 2.95 -4.86 -2.33
N ASP A 110 2.29 -3.74 -2.62
CA ASP A 110 2.90 -2.41 -2.57
C ASP A 110 3.35 -2.03 -1.15
N ALA A 111 2.62 -2.47 -0.12
CA ALA A 111 2.99 -2.30 1.28
C ALA A 111 4.15 -3.22 1.67
N ALA A 112 4.16 -4.48 1.23
CA ALA A 112 5.29 -5.39 1.44
C ALA A 112 6.58 -4.85 0.79
N ASP A 113 6.50 -4.35 -0.43
CA ASP A 113 7.61 -3.72 -1.14
C ASP A 113 8.13 -2.46 -0.45
N LEU A 114 7.25 -1.71 0.23
CA LEU A 114 7.67 -0.57 1.05
C LEU A 114 8.51 -1.06 2.24
N VAL A 115 8.03 -2.08 2.95
CA VAL A 115 8.72 -2.65 4.12
C VAL A 115 10.08 -3.22 3.71
N LEU A 116 10.15 -3.95 2.59
CA LEU A 116 11.41 -4.49 2.07
C LEU A 116 12.41 -3.38 1.73
N ARG A 117 11.97 -2.32 1.04
CA ARG A 117 12.81 -1.16 0.71
C ARG A 117 13.34 -0.43 1.94
N VAL A 118 12.47 -0.18 2.92
CA VAL A 118 12.89 0.44 4.18
C VAL A 118 13.90 -0.47 4.87
N ASN A 119 13.65 -1.77 4.94
CA ASN A 119 14.56 -2.70 5.60
C ASN A 119 15.91 -2.86 4.90
N SER A 120 15.97 -2.76 3.58
CA SER A 120 17.24 -2.82 2.84
C SER A 120 18.16 -1.65 3.14
N ALA A 121 17.61 -0.46 3.43
CA ALA A 121 18.40 0.72 3.77
C ALA A 121 18.68 0.83 5.26
N ALA A 122 17.67 0.57 6.09
CA ALA A 122 17.78 0.58 7.54
C ALA A 122 17.12 -0.67 8.09
N SER A 123 17.90 -1.57 8.70
CA SER A 123 17.36 -2.79 9.28
C SER A 123 16.30 -2.45 10.34
N ILE A 124 15.02 -2.65 10.00
CA ILE A 124 13.87 -2.32 10.86
C ILE A 124 13.99 -3.09 12.18
N SER A 125 14.56 -4.29 12.12
CA SER A 125 14.88 -5.15 13.26
C SER A 125 15.88 -4.53 14.25
N ARG A 126 16.78 -3.66 13.80
CA ARG A 126 17.78 -3.01 14.67
C ARG A 126 17.28 -1.69 15.24
N VAL A 127 16.42 -0.99 14.51
CA VAL A 127 15.87 0.33 14.89
C VAL A 127 14.65 0.23 15.84
N ARG A 128 14.29 -0.98 16.29
CA ARG A 128 13.12 -1.23 17.15
C ARG A 128 13.22 -0.46 18.48
N ARG A 129 12.53 0.69 18.58
CA ARG A 129 12.31 1.41 19.84
C ARG A 129 11.39 0.61 20.77
N ARG A 130 11.52 0.85 22.08
CA ARG A 130 10.49 0.41 23.05
C ARG A 130 9.18 1.12 22.71
N MET A 131 8.11 0.35 22.56
CA MET A 131 6.78 0.83 22.19
C MET A 131 5.90 0.89 23.44
N HIS A 132 5.12 1.96 23.58
CA HIS A 132 4.24 2.19 24.72
C HIS A 132 3.21 1.07 24.88
N GLY A 133 2.63 0.58 23.78
CA GLY A 133 1.64 -0.49 23.79
C GLY A 133 2.21 -1.87 24.15
N THR A 134 3.53 -2.01 24.33
CA THR A 134 4.14 -3.27 24.80
C THR A 134 4.29 -3.36 26.32
N ALA A 135 3.88 -2.33 27.07
CA ALA A 135 3.96 -2.33 28.52
C ALA A 135 3.15 -3.48 29.13
N GLY A 136 3.80 -4.31 29.95
CA GLY A 136 3.16 -5.47 30.60
C GLY A 136 2.94 -6.70 29.71
N MET A 137 3.31 -6.66 28.42
CA MET A 137 3.13 -7.81 27.53
C MET A 137 4.28 -8.82 27.62
N PRO A 138 3.99 -10.13 27.48
CA PRO A 138 5.03 -11.15 27.35
C PRO A 138 5.82 -11.00 26.04
N PRO A 139 7.04 -11.56 25.93
CA PRO A 139 7.93 -11.35 24.78
C PRO A 139 7.32 -11.72 23.42
N LEU A 140 6.49 -12.76 23.35
CA LEU A 140 5.84 -13.21 22.13
C LEU A 140 4.77 -12.22 21.65
N GLU A 141 3.92 -11.76 22.56
CA GLU A 141 2.87 -10.77 22.28
C GLU A 141 3.49 -9.41 21.95
N SER A 142 4.53 -9.00 22.68
CA SER A 142 5.30 -7.80 22.36
C SER A 142 5.92 -7.86 20.96
N LYS A 143 6.34 -9.05 20.50
CA LYS A 143 6.83 -9.24 19.13
C LYS A 143 5.70 -9.08 18.11
N SER A 144 4.54 -9.72 18.33
CA SER A 144 3.37 -9.61 17.44
C SER A 144 2.81 -8.19 17.40
N TYR A 145 2.75 -7.49 18.53
CA TYR A 145 2.36 -6.09 18.58
C TYR A 145 3.27 -5.23 17.70
N ARG A 146 4.60 -5.39 17.84
CA ARG A 146 5.57 -4.65 17.03
C ARG A 146 5.44 -4.93 15.55
N THR A 147 5.20 -6.18 15.14
CA THR A 147 5.01 -6.50 13.72
C THR A 147 3.75 -5.84 13.17
N ARG A 148 2.65 -5.84 13.93
CA ARG A 148 1.41 -5.12 13.59
C ARG A 148 1.63 -3.61 13.48
N VAL A 149 2.43 -3.00 14.36
CA VAL A 149 2.74 -1.56 14.29
C VAL A 149 3.44 -1.19 12.99
N TYR A 150 4.48 -1.94 12.58
CA TYR A 150 5.17 -1.67 11.32
C TYR A 150 4.31 -1.99 10.09
N ALA A 151 3.49 -3.04 10.16
CA ALA A 151 2.52 -3.35 9.11
C ALA A 151 1.51 -2.21 8.91
N ALA A 152 0.92 -1.72 10.01
CA ALA A 152 0.00 -0.60 9.99
C ALA A 152 0.70 0.68 9.49
N ALA A 153 1.94 0.94 9.90
CA ALA A 153 2.70 2.10 9.42
C ALA A 153 2.93 2.05 7.90
N ALA A 154 3.27 0.88 7.35
CA ALA A 154 3.45 0.70 5.92
C ALA A 154 2.15 0.98 5.13
N LEU A 155 1.02 0.46 5.62
CA LEU A 155 -0.30 0.73 5.04
C LEU A 155 -0.63 2.23 5.13
N HIS A 156 -0.36 2.89 6.26
CA HIS A 156 -0.60 4.33 6.39
C HIS A 156 0.21 5.17 5.40
N ILE A 157 1.49 4.86 5.21
CA ILE A 157 2.34 5.59 4.26
C ILE A 157 1.79 5.43 2.83
N ARG A 158 1.39 4.22 2.44
CA ARG A 158 0.76 3.99 1.13
C ARG A 158 -0.54 4.75 0.95
N ARG A 159 -1.33 4.88 2.01
CA ARG A 159 -2.53 5.71 1.98
C ARG A 159 -2.19 7.18 1.76
N SER A 160 -1.19 7.68 2.46
CA SER A 160 -0.70 9.05 2.26
C SER A 160 -0.14 9.30 0.86
N ASP A 161 0.39 8.27 0.18
CA ASP A 161 0.80 8.34 -1.23
C ASP A 161 -0.42 8.36 -2.20
N GLY A 162 -1.65 8.28 -1.71
CA GLY A 162 -2.90 8.32 -2.49
C GLY A 162 -3.54 6.97 -2.78
N GLN A 163 -3.05 5.87 -2.17
CA GLN A 163 -3.67 4.54 -2.33
C GLN A 163 -4.83 4.36 -1.34
N VAL A 164 -6.05 4.15 -1.84
CA VAL A 164 -7.20 3.82 -0.99
C VAL A 164 -6.94 2.47 -0.31
N ASN A 165 -6.89 2.45 1.02
CA ASN A 165 -6.67 1.20 1.78
C ASN A 165 -7.34 1.19 3.17
N THR A 166 -7.31 0.02 3.80
CA THR A 166 -7.93 -0.25 5.10
C THR A 166 -7.10 0.19 6.32
N ALA A 167 -6.08 1.04 6.15
CA ALA A 167 -5.12 1.37 7.23
C ALA A 167 -5.77 1.84 8.54
N HIS A 168 -6.81 2.68 8.49
CA HIS A 168 -7.51 3.14 9.69
C HIS A 168 -8.30 2.04 10.40
N ARG A 169 -8.94 1.14 9.64
CA ARG A 169 -9.67 -0.01 10.19
C ARG A 169 -8.69 -0.97 10.85
N VAL A 170 -7.65 -1.37 10.10
CA VAL A 170 -6.62 -2.31 10.56
C VAL A 170 -5.91 -1.83 11.83
N SER A 171 -5.55 -0.54 11.91
CA SER A 171 -4.90 -0.01 13.13
C SER A 171 -5.81 0.05 14.35
N THR A 172 -7.11 0.27 14.14
CA THR A 172 -8.12 0.29 15.20
C THR A 172 -8.44 -1.12 15.67
N ASP A 173 -8.69 -2.05 14.74
CA ASP A 173 -8.99 -3.46 15.00
C ASP A 173 -7.85 -4.15 15.75
N TRP A 174 -6.60 -3.76 15.47
CA TRP A 174 -5.41 -4.29 16.15
C TRP A 174 -5.10 -3.62 17.49
N GLY A 175 -5.83 -2.59 17.90
CA GLY A 175 -5.60 -1.89 19.17
C GLY A 175 -4.24 -1.18 19.25
N ILE A 176 -3.74 -0.65 18.13
CA ILE A 176 -2.41 -0.04 18.08
C ILE A 176 -2.41 1.34 18.76
N ASN A 177 -1.46 1.54 19.69
CA ASN A 177 -1.25 2.84 20.32
C ASN A 177 -0.85 3.91 19.29
N HIS A 178 -1.41 5.12 19.45
CA HIS A 178 -1.17 6.24 18.53
C HIS A 178 0.30 6.68 18.47
N PHE A 179 0.96 6.80 19.61
CA PHE A 179 2.35 7.26 19.66
C PHE A 179 3.29 6.28 18.98
N ASP A 180 3.03 4.98 19.14
CA ASP A 180 3.82 3.92 18.51
C ASP A 180 3.68 3.95 16.98
N LEU A 181 2.44 4.11 16.49
CA LEU A 181 2.19 4.19 15.06
C LEU A 181 2.84 5.42 14.41
N VAL A 182 2.66 6.60 15.02
CA VAL A 182 3.26 7.84 14.53
C VAL A 182 4.78 7.76 14.57
N GLY A 183 5.35 7.17 15.62
CA GLY A 183 6.78 6.92 15.74
C GLY A 183 7.30 6.02 14.61
N ALA A 184 6.60 4.94 14.30
CA ALA A 184 6.95 4.02 13.22
C ALA A 184 6.86 4.70 11.84
N ILE A 185 5.79 5.44 11.57
CA ILE A 185 5.62 6.21 10.31
C ILE A 185 6.76 7.22 10.14
N ARG A 186 7.08 7.99 11.19
CA ARG A 186 8.18 8.98 11.15
C ARG A 186 9.52 8.32 10.84
N MET A 187 9.82 7.18 11.47
CA MET A 187 11.05 6.43 11.22
C MET A 187 11.11 5.97 9.76
N MET A 188 10.07 5.30 9.26
CA MET A 188 10.03 4.80 7.88
C MET A 188 10.14 5.95 6.86
N ASN A 189 9.46 7.07 7.07
CA ASN A 189 9.55 8.25 6.20
C ASN A 189 10.92 8.95 6.27
N SER A 190 11.62 8.89 7.40
CA SER A 190 13.01 9.37 7.48
C SER A 190 13.92 8.56 6.57
N VAL A 191 13.84 7.24 6.68
CA VAL A 191 14.62 6.29 5.87
C VAL A 191 14.27 6.44 4.38
N LEU A 192 12.99 6.58 4.03
CA LEU A 192 12.57 6.77 2.64
C LEU A 192 13.10 8.07 2.02
N ARG A 193 13.19 9.14 2.81
CA ARG A 193 13.77 10.42 2.35
C ARG A 193 15.27 10.31 2.08
N GLU A 194 16.00 9.52 2.87
CA GLU A 194 17.41 9.26 2.66
C GLU A 194 17.67 8.44 1.37
N ILE A 195 16.81 7.46 1.07
CA ILE A 195 16.95 6.60 -0.12
C ILE A 195 16.49 7.32 -1.40
N SER A 196 15.57 8.27 -1.30
CA SER A 196 14.96 8.94 -2.45
C SER A 196 14.78 10.43 -2.20
N PRO A 197 15.87 11.22 -2.26
CA PRO A 197 15.82 12.66 -1.99
C PRO A 197 14.97 13.44 -3.01
N ASN A 198 14.77 12.90 -4.22
CA ASN A 198 14.00 13.54 -5.29
C ASN A 198 12.48 13.21 -5.28
N ARG A 199 11.96 12.62 -4.19
CA ARG A 199 10.52 12.35 -4.01
C ARG A 199 9.72 13.56 -3.49
N GLY A 200 10.26 14.76 -3.57
CA GLY A 200 9.53 15.97 -3.23
C GLY A 200 8.48 16.29 -4.28
N GLU A 201 7.41 15.49 -4.37
CA GLU A 201 6.19 15.93 -5.02
C GLU A 201 5.73 17.22 -4.33
N ASP A 202 5.34 18.22 -5.12
CA ASP A 202 4.92 19.52 -4.60
C ASP A 202 3.87 19.33 -3.47
N PRO A 203 4.04 19.94 -2.29
CA PRO A 203 3.14 19.76 -1.16
C PRO A 203 1.68 20.04 -1.49
N THR A 204 1.41 21.00 -2.37
CA THR A 204 0.07 21.34 -2.84
C THR A 204 -0.52 20.19 -3.66
N THR A 205 0.25 19.63 -4.58
CA THR A 205 -0.13 18.45 -5.37
C THR A 205 -0.42 17.23 -4.50
N MET A 206 0.41 16.99 -3.48
CA MET A 206 0.16 15.93 -2.49
C MET A 206 -1.13 16.17 -1.69
N ARG A 207 -1.39 17.43 -1.30
CA ARG A 207 -2.61 17.83 -0.58
C ARG A 207 -3.86 17.60 -1.43
N ILE A 208 -3.84 18.06 -2.68
CA ILE A 208 -4.90 17.86 -3.68
C ILE A 208 -5.20 16.37 -3.85
N ARG A 209 -4.18 15.53 -4.06
CA ARG A 209 -4.37 14.08 -4.22
C ARG A 209 -5.00 13.45 -2.97
N GLY A 210 -4.52 13.82 -1.79
CA GLY A 210 -5.04 13.32 -0.52
C GLY A 210 -6.50 13.70 -0.31
N LEU A 211 -6.88 14.96 -0.53
CA LEU A 211 -8.25 15.43 -0.39
C LEU A 211 -9.19 14.76 -1.40
N ASN A 212 -8.79 14.66 -2.66
CA ASN A 212 -9.58 13.97 -3.69
C ASN A 212 -9.82 12.50 -3.34
N ALA A 213 -8.79 11.78 -2.92
CA ALA A 213 -8.91 10.37 -2.55
C ALA A 213 -9.86 10.16 -1.36
N GLU A 214 -9.74 10.99 -0.32
CA GLU A 214 -10.60 10.89 0.88
C GLU A 214 -12.04 11.33 0.60
N SER A 215 -12.25 12.40 -0.17
CA SER A 215 -13.59 12.82 -0.60
C SER A 215 -14.28 11.76 -1.46
N GLU A 216 -13.54 11.06 -2.33
CA GLU A 216 -14.09 9.96 -3.13
C GLU A 216 -14.51 8.78 -2.26
N VAL A 217 -13.69 8.42 -1.26
CA VAL A 217 -14.03 7.37 -0.30
C VAL A 217 -15.28 7.76 0.50
N ILE A 218 -15.37 8.99 0.98
CA ILE A 218 -16.54 9.48 1.72
C ILE A 218 -17.78 9.44 0.83
N ARG A 219 -17.69 9.86 -0.44
CA ARG A 219 -18.78 9.80 -1.43
C ARG A 219 -19.30 8.37 -1.62
N GLN A 220 -18.43 7.37 -1.64
CA GLN A 220 -18.83 5.96 -1.71
C GLN A 220 -19.64 5.52 -0.49
N PHE A 221 -19.27 5.96 0.72
CA PHE A 221 -20.06 5.69 1.93
C PHE A 221 -21.36 6.49 1.97
N LEU A 222 -21.36 7.74 1.49
CA LEU A 222 -22.59 8.54 1.36
C LEU A 222 -23.61 7.87 0.43
N ASN A 223 -23.16 7.26 -0.67
CA ASN A 223 -24.03 6.50 -1.58
C ASN A 223 -24.63 5.23 -0.95
N GLN A 224 -24.10 4.75 0.18
CA GLN A 224 -24.70 3.63 0.93
C GLN A 224 -25.82 4.10 1.86
N ILE A 225 -25.75 5.35 2.32
CA ILE A 225 -26.71 5.95 3.28
C ILE A 225 -27.82 6.70 2.53
N PHE A 226 -27.49 7.36 1.43
CA PHE A 226 -28.38 8.28 0.71
C PHE A 226 -28.56 7.91 -0.76
N PRO A 227 -29.68 8.32 -1.39
CA PRO A 227 -29.83 8.28 -2.83
C PRO A 227 -28.72 9.08 -3.54
N ILE A 228 -28.33 8.63 -4.74
CA ILE A 228 -27.25 9.23 -5.53
C ILE A 228 -27.36 10.77 -5.65
N PRO A 229 -28.52 11.38 -5.96
CA PRO A 229 -28.61 12.84 -6.09
C PRO A 229 -28.25 13.58 -4.80
N GLN A 230 -28.63 13.03 -3.65
CA GLN A 230 -28.35 13.63 -2.35
C GLN A 230 -26.88 13.47 -1.97
N ALA A 231 -26.28 12.30 -2.22
CA ALA A 231 -24.86 12.07 -1.99
C ALA A 231 -23.96 12.98 -2.87
N VAL A 232 -24.36 13.22 -4.12
CA VAL A 232 -23.70 14.18 -5.02
C VAL A 232 -23.78 15.59 -4.46
N LEU A 233 -24.97 16.04 -4.04
CA LEU A 233 -25.16 17.39 -3.48
C LEU A 233 -24.31 17.62 -2.21
N ILE A 234 -24.22 16.63 -1.33
CA ILE A 234 -23.35 16.67 -0.14
C ILE A 234 -21.87 16.80 -0.57
N SER A 235 -21.45 16.01 -1.55
CA SER A 235 -20.05 16.00 -2.04
C SER A 235 -19.67 17.32 -2.70
N GLU A 236 -20.54 17.91 -3.51
CA GLU A 236 -20.31 19.23 -4.13
C GLU A 236 -20.23 20.33 -3.07
N THR A 237 -21.13 20.30 -2.08
CA THR A 237 -21.13 21.24 -0.95
C THR A 237 -19.87 21.10 -0.11
N GLN A 238 -19.42 19.87 0.14
CA GLN A 238 -18.16 19.56 0.83
C GLN A 238 -16.95 20.17 0.11
N ILE A 239 -16.85 19.96 -1.21
CA ILE A 239 -15.75 20.49 -2.03
C ILE A 239 -15.75 22.02 -1.97
N ARG A 240 -16.93 22.65 -2.08
CA ARG A 240 -17.07 24.10 -1.92
C ARG A 240 -16.55 24.57 -0.56
N ILE A 241 -16.97 23.93 0.55
CA ILE A 241 -16.52 24.29 1.90
C ILE A 241 -15.00 24.17 2.05
N LEU A 242 -14.38 23.11 1.49
CA LEU A 242 -12.92 22.94 1.51
C LEU A 242 -12.23 24.12 0.79
N ARG A 243 -12.66 24.43 -0.43
CA ARG A 243 -12.08 25.51 -1.25
C ARG A 243 -12.29 26.89 -0.62
N ASP A 244 -13.49 27.17 -0.13
CA ASP A 244 -13.81 28.42 0.58
C ASP A 244 -12.98 28.57 1.87
N SER A 245 -12.58 27.46 2.47
CA SER A 245 -11.68 27.42 3.64
C SER A 245 -10.20 27.48 3.28
N GLY A 246 -9.84 27.69 2.01
CA GLY A 246 -8.46 27.82 1.54
C GLY A 246 -7.74 26.52 1.20
N GLU A 247 -8.44 25.37 1.15
CA GLU A 247 -7.83 24.10 0.74
C GLU A 247 -7.74 23.97 -0.79
N PRO A 248 -6.62 23.47 -1.34
CA PRO A 248 -6.47 23.22 -2.76
C PRO A 248 -7.17 21.90 -3.11
N PHE A 249 -8.12 21.93 -4.05
CA PHE A 249 -8.86 20.74 -4.46
C PHE A 249 -8.65 20.37 -5.94
N TYR A 250 -8.45 21.37 -6.80
CA TYR A 250 -8.12 21.18 -8.21
C TYR A 250 -6.67 21.57 -8.51
N HIS A 251 -6.12 21.03 -9.60
CA HIS A 251 -4.82 21.46 -10.10
C HIS A 251 -4.84 22.96 -10.44
N GLY A 252 -3.90 23.70 -9.86
CA GLY A 252 -3.81 25.16 -10.00
C GLY A 252 -4.51 25.96 -8.89
N ASP A 253 -5.22 25.30 -7.96
CA ASP A 253 -5.70 25.99 -6.75
C ASP A 253 -4.51 26.40 -5.86
N GLU A 254 -4.57 27.62 -5.31
CA GLU A 254 -3.61 28.09 -4.32
C GLU A 254 -3.93 27.51 -2.93
N TRP A 255 -2.92 27.01 -2.23
CA TRP A 255 -3.08 26.53 -0.86
C TRP A 255 -2.95 27.69 0.13
N ASN A 256 -4.08 28.10 0.70
CA ASN A 256 -4.15 29.20 1.64
C ASN A 256 -4.24 28.70 3.09
N ASN A 257 -3.73 29.51 4.02
CA ASN A 257 -3.87 29.26 5.44
C ASN A 257 -5.32 29.53 5.87
N GLY A 258 -6.08 28.46 6.06
CA GLY A 258 -7.44 28.50 6.55
C GLY A 258 -7.71 27.38 7.55
N ARG A 259 -8.98 26.97 7.63
CA ARG A 259 -9.46 26.21 8.78
C ARG A 259 -8.94 24.76 8.83
N PHE A 260 -8.80 24.13 7.67
CA PHE A 260 -8.45 22.70 7.58
C PHE A 260 -6.95 22.47 7.29
N THR A 261 -6.17 23.53 7.08
CA THR A 261 -4.80 23.49 6.56
C THR A 261 -3.85 22.68 7.44
N ASN A 262 -4.06 22.74 8.76
CA ASN A 262 -3.28 21.99 9.76
C ASN A 262 -3.81 20.57 10.02
N GLU A 263 -4.91 20.20 9.37
CA GLU A 263 -5.51 18.87 9.51
C GLU A 263 -4.98 17.92 8.44
N THR A 264 -5.00 16.63 8.74
CA THR A 264 -4.71 15.60 7.73
C THR A 264 -5.86 15.53 6.71
N PRO A 265 -5.61 15.13 5.45
CA PRO A 265 -6.65 15.16 4.41
C PRO A 265 -7.92 14.39 4.75
N ASP A 266 -7.79 13.24 5.44
CA ASP A 266 -8.89 12.44 5.98
C ASP A 266 -9.78 13.24 6.95
N LYS A 267 -9.16 14.00 7.85
CA LYS A 267 -9.87 14.84 8.83
C LYS A 267 -10.53 16.05 8.18
N ALA A 268 -9.79 16.73 7.32
CA ALA A 268 -10.28 17.87 6.56
C ALA A 268 -11.50 17.48 5.72
N ALA A 269 -11.38 16.42 4.92
CA ALA A 269 -12.46 15.91 4.07
C ALA A 269 -13.66 15.48 4.91
N PHE A 270 -13.47 14.74 6.00
CA PHE A 270 -14.60 14.28 6.81
C PHE A 270 -15.31 15.43 7.51
N MET A 271 -14.58 16.37 8.12
CA MET A 271 -15.19 17.48 8.84
C MET A 271 -15.89 18.46 7.89
N SER A 272 -15.38 18.67 6.67
CA SER A 272 -16.09 19.44 5.66
C SER A 272 -17.35 18.73 5.17
N THR A 273 -17.40 17.39 5.15
CA THR A 273 -18.63 16.64 4.89
C THR A 273 -19.66 16.82 6.00
N VAL A 274 -19.23 16.79 7.27
CA VAL A 274 -20.12 17.05 8.42
C VAL A 274 -20.74 18.44 8.32
N GLU A 275 -19.96 19.44 7.92
CA GLU A 275 -20.45 20.81 7.69
C GLU A 275 -21.37 20.91 6.48
N ALA A 276 -21.07 20.21 5.39
CA ALA A 276 -21.96 20.11 4.23
C ALA A 276 -23.32 19.50 4.62
N MET A 277 -23.31 18.43 5.41
CA MET A 277 -24.53 17.79 5.89
C MET A 277 -25.35 18.73 6.77
N SER A 278 -24.71 19.50 7.66
CA SER A 278 -25.37 20.55 8.46
C SER A 278 -25.98 21.64 7.57
N GLN A 279 -25.23 22.19 6.59
CA GLN A 279 -25.74 23.21 5.67
C GLN A 279 -26.94 22.75 4.84
N LEU A 280 -27.01 21.45 4.54
CA LEU A 280 -28.11 20.84 3.79
C LEU A 280 -29.28 20.38 4.68
N GLY A 281 -29.23 20.64 6.00
CA GLY A 281 -30.27 20.26 6.95
C GLY A 281 -30.38 18.75 7.19
N ILE A 282 -29.32 18.00 6.92
CA ILE A 282 -29.28 16.55 7.17
C ILE A 282 -29.15 16.31 8.68
N PRO A 283 -29.93 15.38 9.26
CA PRO A 283 -29.88 15.14 10.69
C PRO A 283 -28.53 14.59 11.15
N PHE A 284 -28.13 14.95 12.37
CA PHE A 284 -26.87 14.49 12.96
C PHE A 284 -26.79 12.95 13.08
N SER A 285 -27.91 12.24 13.18
CA SER A 285 -27.93 10.78 13.19
C SER A 285 -27.27 10.16 11.95
N SER A 286 -27.42 10.79 10.79
CA SER A 286 -26.76 10.32 9.56
C SER A 286 -25.26 10.60 9.56
N VAL A 287 -24.79 11.62 10.28
CA VAL A 287 -23.36 11.85 10.52
C VAL A 287 -22.79 10.74 11.40
N GLU A 288 -23.52 10.32 12.43
CA GLU A 288 -23.11 9.19 13.29
C GLU A 288 -23.05 7.88 12.50
N GLU A 289 -24.01 7.65 11.61
CA GLU A 289 -24.01 6.51 10.70
C GLU A 289 -22.81 6.54 9.74
N LEU A 290 -22.55 7.68 9.10
CA LEU A 290 -21.37 7.87 8.24
C LEU A 290 -20.07 7.62 9.00
N TYR A 291 -19.94 8.13 10.22
CA TYR A 291 -18.77 7.90 11.06
C TYR A 291 -18.62 6.43 11.47
N GLY A 292 -19.73 5.72 11.68
CA GLY A 292 -19.73 4.28 11.93
C GLY A 292 -19.17 3.47 10.76
N LEU A 293 -19.54 3.84 9.53
CA LEU A 293 -19.03 3.20 8.31
C LEU A 293 -17.58 3.61 7.99
N HIS A 294 -17.24 4.87 8.20
CA HIS A 294 -15.94 5.46 7.91
C HIS A 294 -15.32 6.16 9.13
N PRO A 295 -14.83 5.40 10.12
CA PRO A 295 -14.22 5.99 11.31
C PRO A 295 -12.88 6.63 10.98
N VAL A 296 -12.82 7.96 11.10
CA VAL A 296 -11.58 8.72 10.95
C VAL A 296 -10.88 8.88 12.30
N ARG A 297 -9.59 8.55 12.34
CA ARG A 297 -8.85 8.46 13.60
C ARG A 297 -8.75 9.81 14.31
N GLY A 298 -9.16 9.84 15.57
CA GLY A 298 -9.09 11.03 16.42
C GLY A 298 -10.21 12.05 16.17
N LEU A 299 -11.20 11.72 15.32
CA LEU A 299 -12.37 12.57 15.12
C LEU A 299 -13.55 12.23 16.04
N GLN A 300 -13.58 11.07 16.71
CA GLN A 300 -14.73 10.64 17.52
C GLN A 300 -15.27 11.74 18.45
N THR A 301 -14.40 12.37 19.25
CA THR A 301 -14.79 13.43 20.18
C THR A 301 -15.22 14.70 19.44
N ARG A 302 -14.62 15.00 18.30
CA ARG A 302 -14.92 16.19 17.50
C ARG A 302 -16.25 16.08 16.77
N VAL A 303 -16.56 14.91 16.20
CA VAL A 303 -17.86 14.58 15.62
C VAL A 303 -18.95 14.68 16.68
N LYS A 304 -18.74 14.12 17.88
CA LYS A 304 -19.70 14.29 18.98
C LYS A 304 -19.94 15.75 19.36
N ARG A 305 -18.88 16.58 19.36
CA ARG A 305 -18.98 18.02 19.64
C ARG A 305 -19.68 18.79 18.52
N SER A 306 -19.56 18.34 17.27
CA SER A 306 -20.14 19.06 16.14
C SER A 306 -21.66 19.09 16.16
N ARG A 307 -22.31 18.13 16.85
CA ARG A 307 -23.75 18.16 17.14
C ARG A 307 -24.19 19.52 17.69
N LYS A 308 -23.55 19.96 18.78
CA LYS A 308 -23.91 21.20 19.46
C LYS A 308 -23.50 22.47 18.71
N SER A 309 -22.46 22.40 17.88
CA SER A 309 -21.92 23.59 17.21
C SER A 309 -22.49 23.84 15.81
N LEU A 310 -23.07 22.82 15.17
CA LEU A 310 -23.51 22.87 13.78
C LEU A 310 -24.96 22.40 13.56
N PHE A 311 -25.55 21.65 14.48
CA PHE A 311 -26.88 21.04 14.31
C PHE A 311 -27.89 21.45 15.39
N ASP A 312 -27.45 22.20 16.41
CA ASP A 312 -28.28 22.87 17.41
C ASP A 312 -28.26 24.39 17.15
#